data_AF-A0AAU2LZP9-F1
#
_entry.id   AF-A0AAU2LZP9-F1
#
_cell.length_a   1.000
_cell.length_b   1.000
_cell.length_c   1.000
_cell.angle_alpha   90.00
_cell.angle_beta   90.00
_cell.angle_gamma   90.00
#
_symmetry.space_group_name_H-M   'P 1'
#
loop_
_entity.id
_entity.type
_entity.pdbx_description
1 polymer ?
#
loop_
_entity_poly.entity_id
_entity_poly.type
_entity_poly.pdbx_seq_one_letter_code
_entity_poly.pdbx_strand_id
1 'polypeptide(L)'
;MTTRRTLPLTVPVLLAALIALVAALLWAPARAVAGLAQGGPGSFPITFRNDTRGAYTDAQVFITVLGQVTPGQWSYMKPDGSMAHINHLDATAPGHLVKNGVAYPNMSFTLARVGGTVPSPPSIRGGRIYVSLGSPVFFPVSPDDQGWGGPDLRNPHDPNSDVYLDWYEYTYVKGEVAFGGNTTQVDQFGFPMTSRLRQTSSGHDTTRGISRTRAEVMQQYAASVGSAFKPLQNAYRIVAPRSSELFLAGGAQQNHLTAAIDRAWAFYTTHPFVLTRHGETFSGRVSGSTLTFSKNGAGPFTLRKPTSPDVMACAGALASGNDTEKQLGAEFCAAFNRGVALDTGAWYTPAAYYGGAAKNDYAGYFHTVGLNGRAYGFPYDDVNDQSSVQILGNAEPPTELTLGIGW
;
A
#
# COMPACT_ATOMS: atom_id res chain seq x y z
N MET A 1 -36.62 -90.39 -15.04
CA MET A 1 -35.47 -91.29 -14.84
C MET A 1 -34.21 -90.51 -15.12
N THR A 2 -33.56 -89.98 -14.10
CA THR A 2 -32.31 -89.24 -14.29
C THR A 2 -31.50 -89.33 -13.00
N THR A 3 -30.25 -89.71 -13.18
CA THR A 3 -29.37 -90.38 -12.24
C THR A 3 -28.76 -89.47 -11.17
N ARG A 4 -28.70 -90.00 -9.94
CA ARG A 4 -27.90 -89.54 -8.80
C ARG A 4 -26.41 -89.84 -9.01
N ARG A 5 -25.53 -88.98 -8.50
CA ARG A 5 -24.16 -89.26 -7.96
C ARG A 5 -23.71 -88.02 -7.16
N THR A 6 -23.90 -87.97 -5.84
CA THR A 6 -22.96 -88.31 -4.73
C THR A 6 -21.69 -87.44 -4.66
N LEU A 7 -21.66 -86.58 -3.63
CA LEU A 7 -20.51 -85.83 -3.06
C LEU A 7 -19.65 -86.73 -2.14
N PRO A 8 -18.42 -86.29 -1.77
CA PRO A 8 -18.21 -85.82 -0.39
C PRO A 8 -17.40 -84.50 -0.34
N LEU A 9 -17.78 -83.48 0.44
CA LEU A 9 -17.70 -83.31 1.91
C LEU A 9 -16.27 -83.24 2.47
N THR A 10 -15.76 -82.01 2.61
CA THR A 10 -15.13 -81.53 3.85
C THR A 10 -15.53 -80.06 4.08
N VAL A 11 -16.21 -79.84 5.21
CA VAL A 11 -16.56 -78.57 5.91
C VAL A 11 -15.77 -78.69 7.24
N PRO A 12 -15.22 -77.65 7.91
CA PRO A 12 -15.94 -76.44 8.36
C PRO A 12 -15.01 -75.18 8.41
N VAL A 13 -15.33 -73.95 8.84
CA VAL A 13 -16.29 -73.33 9.77
C VAL A 13 -16.44 -71.85 9.32
N LEU A 14 -17.70 -71.37 9.31
CA LEU A 14 -18.25 -70.05 9.71
C LEU A 14 -17.32 -68.80 9.66
N LEU A 15 -17.75 -67.61 9.22
CA LEU A 15 -19.00 -66.91 9.55
C LEU A 15 -19.13 -65.62 8.71
N ALA A 16 -20.38 -65.28 8.34
CA ALA A 16 -20.95 -63.93 8.16
C ALA A 16 -20.18 -62.89 7.32
N ALA A 17 -20.63 -62.56 6.10
CA ALA A 17 -21.77 -61.69 5.79
C ALA A 17 -21.40 -60.19 5.65
N LEU A 18 -21.46 -59.77 4.38
CA LEU A 18 -22.12 -58.56 3.88
C LEU A 18 -21.55 -57.16 4.21
N ILE A 19 -21.43 -56.39 3.12
CA ILE A 19 -21.40 -54.91 3.01
C ILE A 19 -20.01 -54.26 3.17
N ALA A 20 -19.37 -53.93 2.04
CA ALA A 20 -18.93 -52.57 1.70
C ALA A 20 -18.09 -52.58 0.41
N LEU A 21 -18.75 -52.38 -0.72
CA LEU A 21 -18.12 -51.78 -1.89
C LEU A 21 -17.93 -50.29 -1.55
N VAL A 22 -16.71 -49.88 -1.18
CA VAL A 22 -16.07 -48.54 -1.26
C VAL A 22 -14.88 -48.55 -0.30
N ALA A 23 -13.68 -48.88 -0.77
CA ALA A 23 -12.43 -48.63 -0.06
C ALA A 23 -11.24 -48.67 -1.03
N ALA A 24 -11.24 -47.78 -2.02
CA ALA A 24 -10.07 -47.52 -2.85
C ALA A 24 -10.10 -46.08 -3.36
N LEU A 25 -10.24 -45.12 -2.44
CA LEU A 25 -10.03 -43.70 -2.71
C LEU A 25 -9.65 -43.01 -1.41
N LEU A 26 -8.60 -42.18 -1.49
CA LEU A 26 -8.16 -41.18 -0.51
C LEU A 26 -7.22 -41.67 0.59
N TRP A 27 -5.94 -41.81 0.24
CA TRP A 27 -4.85 -41.39 1.12
C TRP A 27 -4.09 -40.24 0.45
N ALA A 28 -4.74 -39.08 0.38
CA ALA A 28 -4.01 -37.82 0.40
C ALA A 28 -3.61 -37.57 1.86
N PRO A 29 -2.35 -37.20 2.17
CA PRO A 29 -2.03 -36.82 3.52
C PRO A 29 -2.92 -35.63 3.91
N ALA A 30 -3.63 -35.82 5.03
CA ALA A 30 -3.95 -34.77 5.99
C ALA A 30 -3.08 -33.51 5.79
N ARG A 31 -3.52 -32.47 5.06
CA ARG A 31 -2.89 -31.16 5.22
C ARG A 31 -3.03 -30.83 6.71
N ALA A 32 -1.94 -30.90 7.46
CA ALA A 32 -1.89 -30.32 8.78
C ALA A 32 -2.22 -28.84 8.58
N VAL A 33 -3.45 -28.45 8.92
CA VAL A 33 -3.77 -27.04 9.16
C VAL A 33 -2.88 -26.70 10.34
N ALA A 34 -1.76 -26.02 10.06
CA ALA A 34 -0.98 -25.39 11.11
C ALA A 34 -1.99 -24.59 11.92
N GLY A 35 -2.13 -24.90 13.22
CA GLY A 35 -3.05 -24.17 14.08
C GLY A 35 -2.74 -22.69 13.92
N LEU A 36 -3.74 -21.91 13.51
CA LEU A 36 -3.62 -20.45 13.43
C LEU A 36 -3.01 -19.98 14.74
N ALA A 37 -1.83 -19.38 14.69
CA ALA A 37 -1.25 -18.76 15.88
C ALA A 37 -2.29 -17.75 16.39
N GLN A 38 -2.89 -18.03 17.54
CA GLN A 38 -3.82 -17.12 18.19
C GLN A 38 -2.98 -15.99 18.76
N GLY A 39 -3.10 -14.80 18.17
CA GLY A 39 -2.39 -13.64 18.67
C GLY A 39 -2.77 -13.34 20.13
N GLY A 40 -1.86 -12.70 20.86
CA GLY A 40 -2.11 -12.29 22.24
C GLY A 40 -3.18 -11.18 22.35
N PRO A 41 -3.58 -10.80 23.58
CA PRO A 41 -4.52 -9.70 23.80
C PRO A 41 -4.12 -8.43 23.04
N GLY A 42 -5.06 -7.85 22.29
CA GLY A 42 -4.80 -6.66 21.48
C GLY A 42 -4.36 -6.93 20.04
N SER A 43 -4.11 -8.19 19.68
CA SER A 43 -3.94 -8.59 18.27
C SER A 43 -5.27 -8.63 17.53
N PHE A 44 -5.18 -8.67 16.20
CA PHE A 44 -6.29 -8.87 15.29
C PHE A 44 -5.85 -9.71 14.08
N PRO A 45 -6.76 -10.41 13.39
CA PRO A 45 -6.39 -11.21 12.22
C PRO A 45 -6.07 -10.31 11.01
N ILE A 46 -4.90 -10.54 10.41
CA ILE A 46 -4.54 -10.05 9.09
C ILE A 46 -4.72 -11.21 8.11
N THR A 47 -5.71 -11.12 7.24
CA THR A 47 -6.03 -12.13 6.23
C THR A 47 -5.55 -11.67 4.87
N PHE A 48 -4.74 -12.49 4.21
CA PHE A 48 -4.29 -12.32 2.85
C PHE A 48 -5.11 -13.22 1.93
N ARG A 49 -5.83 -12.61 0.99
CA ARG A 49 -6.63 -13.31 0.00
C ARG A 49 -5.93 -13.27 -1.34
N ASN A 50 -5.53 -14.45 -1.85
CA ASN A 50 -4.94 -14.56 -3.17
C ASN A 50 -6.05 -14.47 -4.24
N ASP A 51 -6.26 -13.26 -4.75
CA ASP A 51 -7.22 -12.92 -5.80
C ASP A 51 -6.55 -12.83 -7.19
N THR A 52 -5.36 -13.44 -7.36
CA THR A 52 -4.62 -13.42 -8.64
C THR A 52 -5.27 -14.30 -9.72
N ARG A 53 -6.40 -14.96 -9.40
CA ARG A 53 -7.19 -15.80 -10.32
C ARG A 53 -6.37 -16.88 -11.01
N GLY A 54 -5.44 -17.48 -10.26
CA GLY A 54 -4.59 -18.56 -10.74
C GLY A 54 -3.31 -18.11 -11.43
N ALA A 55 -3.06 -16.80 -11.58
CA ALA A 55 -1.79 -16.31 -12.11
C ALA A 55 -0.61 -16.65 -11.18
N TYR A 56 -0.85 -16.65 -9.86
CA TYR A 56 0.12 -17.07 -8.86
C TYR A 56 -0.53 -17.99 -7.83
N THR A 57 0.14 -19.11 -7.52
CA THR A 57 -0.26 -19.97 -6.40
C THR A 57 0.14 -19.33 -5.06
N ASP A 58 -0.45 -19.75 -3.95
CA ASP A 58 -0.08 -19.27 -2.61
C ASP A 58 1.40 -19.49 -2.25
N ALA A 59 2.07 -20.44 -2.90
CA ALA A 59 3.51 -20.69 -2.74
C ALA A 59 4.38 -19.66 -3.48
N GLN A 60 3.79 -18.87 -4.39
CA GLN A 60 4.44 -17.84 -5.19
C GLN A 60 4.04 -16.43 -4.74
N VAL A 61 3.25 -16.29 -3.68
CA VAL A 61 2.90 -15.00 -3.07
C VAL A 61 3.69 -14.86 -1.77
N PHE A 62 4.61 -13.90 -1.73
CA PHE A 62 5.50 -13.64 -0.62
C PHE A 62 5.04 -12.40 0.15
N ILE A 63 5.03 -12.53 1.48
CA ILE A 63 4.66 -11.47 2.42
C ILE A 63 5.89 -11.11 3.24
N THR A 64 6.13 -9.82 3.43
CA THR A 64 7.11 -9.29 4.39
C THR A 64 6.44 -8.16 5.16
N VAL A 65 6.37 -8.26 6.49
CA VAL A 65 5.85 -7.19 7.34
C VAL A 65 7.00 -6.59 8.11
N LEU A 66 7.23 -5.28 7.97
CA LEU A 66 8.27 -4.52 8.64
C LEU A 66 7.63 -3.37 9.42
N GLY A 67 8.17 -3.05 10.59
CA GLY A 67 7.71 -1.91 11.38
C GLY A 67 8.35 -1.86 12.77
N GLN A 68 8.01 -0.84 13.54
CA GLN A 68 8.52 -0.67 14.90
C GLN A 68 7.49 -1.14 15.91
N VAL A 69 7.72 -2.29 16.55
CA VAL A 69 6.92 -2.75 17.70
C VAL A 69 7.44 -2.19 19.01
N THR A 70 8.71 -1.79 19.03
CA THR A 70 9.35 -0.98 20.07
C THR A 70 9.85 0.31 19.41
N PRO A 71 9.51 1.50 19.92
CA PRO A 71 9.92 2.76 19.31
C PRO A 71 11.44 2.82 19.08
N GLY A 72 11.85 3.16 17.87
CA GLY A 72 13.26 3.24 17.47
C GLY A 72 13.93 1.91 17.11
N GLN A 73 13.24 0.77 17.23
CA GLN A 73 13.77 -0.55 16.88
C GLN A 73 12.95 -1.18 15.76
N TRP A 74 13.60 -1.58 14.67
CA TRP A 74 12.93 -2.18 13.53
C TRP A 74 12.80 -3.68 13.69
N SER A 75 11.62 -4.20 13.35
CA SER A 75 11.31 -5.62 13.42
C SER A 75 10.63 -6.10 12.14
N TYR A 76 10.79 -7.39 11.85
CA TYR A 76 10.03 -8.09 10.82
C TYR A 76 9.15 -9.19 11.43
N MET A 77 8.05 -9.51 10.75
CA MET A 77 7.11 -10.55 11.19
C MET A 77 7.54 -11.94 10.71
N LYS A 78 7.50 -12.91 11.63
CA LYS A 78 7.65 -14.34 11.36
C LYS A 78 6.30 -14.98 10.96
N PRO A 79 6.30 -16.18 10.36
CA PRO A 79 5.05 -16.84 9.94
C PRO A 79 4.00 -17.07 11.03
N ASP A 80 4.41 -17.10 12.30
CA ASP A 80 3.51 -17.23 13.47
C ASP A 80 2.95 -15.89 13.98
N GLY A 81 3.29 -14.77 13.31
CA GLY A 81 2.91 -13.41 13.69
C GLY A 81 3.77 -12.79 14.79
N SER A 82 4.77 -13.51 15.32
CA SER A 82 5.75 -12.92 16.24
C SER A 82 6.68 -11.96 15.49
N MET A 83 7.15 -10.92 16.19
CA MET A 83 8.03 -9.90 15.61
C MET A 83 9.46 -10.13 16.10
N ALA A 84 10.41 -10.21 15.17
CA ALA A 84 11.83 -10.31 15.46
C ALA A 84 12.56 -9.04 15.04
N HIS A 85 13.53 -8.61 15.85
CA HIS A 85 14.40 -7.49 15.48
C HIS A 85 15.12 -7.79 14.16
N ILE A 86 15.33 -6.78 13.31
CA ILE A 86 16.15 -6.95 12.10
C ILE A 86 17.60 -7.26 12.49
N ASN A 87 18.31 -8.02 11.66
CA ASN A 87 19.69 -8.40 11.95
C ASN A 87 20.47 -8.51 10.64
N HIS A 88 21.51 -7.71 10.47
CA HIS A 88 22.37 -7.74 9.30
C HIS A 88 23.06 -9.09 9.11
N LEU A 89 23.28 -9.85 10.18
CA LEU A 89 23.86 -11.20 10.11
C LEU A 89 22.93 -12.20 9.40
N ASP A 90 21.62 -11.93 9.35
CA ASP A 90 20.66 -12.77 8.63
C ASP A 90 20.92 -12.77 7.11
N ALA A 91 21.69 -11.81 6.59
CA ALA A 91 22.15 -11.81 5.21
C ALA A 91 23.07 -12.98 4.87
N THR A 92 23.65 -13.64 5.88
CA THR A 92 24.54 -14.80 5.71
C THR A 92 24.03 -16.06 6.42
N ALA A 93 22.89 -15.97 7.12
CA ALA A 93 22.27 -17.09 7.80
C ALA A 93 21.74 -18.15 6.79
N PRO A 94 21.53 -19.41 7.23
CA PRO A 94 20.88 -20.41 6.38
C PRO A 94 19.51 -19.95 5.90
N GLY A 95 19.29 -20.01 4.58
CA GLY A 95 18.03 -19.59 3.96
C GLY A 95 17.95 -18.11 3.58
N HIS A 96 19.05 -17.35 3.67
CA HIS A 96 19.18 -16.01 3.10
C HIS A 96 18.90 -16.01 1.58
N LEU A 97 18.58 -14.84 1.06
CA LEU A 97 18.31 -14.62 -0.37
C LEU A 97 19.59 -14.14 -1.07
N VAL A 98 19.75 -14.45 -2.36
CA VAL A 98 20.84 -13.93 -3.19
C VAL A 98 20.30 -13.39 -4.50
N LYS A 99 20.67 -12.15 -4.86
CA LYS A 99 20.38 -11.54 -6.16
C LYS A 99 21.65 -10.86 -6.67
N ASN A 100 22.02 -11.13 -7.93
CA ASN A 100 23.20 -10.55 -8.57
C ASN A 100 24.50 -10.66 -7.75
N GLY A 101 24.67 -11.78 -7.03
CA GLY A 101 25.84 -12.02 -6.18
C GLY A 101 25.83 -11.30 -4.82
N VAL A 102 24.77 -10.56 -4.49
CA VAL A 102 24.59 -9.91 -3.19
C VAL A 102 23.62 -10.72 -2.33
N ALA A 103 23.97 -10.91 -1.06
CA ALA A 103 23.18 -11.66 -0.10
C ALA A 103 22.27 -10.72 0.72
N TYR A 104 21.05 -11.18 1.03
CA TYR A 104 20.03 -10.41 1.75
C TYR A 104 19.34 -11.28 2.80
N PRO A 105 18.96 -10.73 3.97
CA PRO A 105 18.11 -11.41 4.93
C PRO A 105 16.82 -11.92 4.28
N ASN A 106 16.41 -13.15 4.60
CA ASN A 106 15.10 -13.64 4.20
C ASN A 106 14.08 -13.35 5.29
N MET A 107 13.46 -12.17 5.21
CA MET A 107 12.42 -11.70 6.15
C MET A 107 11.00 -12.04 5.67
N SER A 108 10.89 -12.85 4.62
CA SER A 108 9.61 -13.15 3.96
C SER A 108 9.06 -14.53 4.31
N PHE A 109 7.75 -14.69 4.16
CA PHE A 109 7.09 -16.00 4.15
C PHE A 109 6.04 -16.06 3.05
N THR A 110 5.71 -17.27 2.58
CA THR A 110 4.69 -17.45 1.54
C THR A 110 3.30 -17.59 2.13
N LEU A 111 2.26 -17.26 1.36
CA LEU A 111 0.88 -17.51 1.80
C LEU A 111 0.61 -18.99 2.08
N ALA A 112 1.21 -19.88 1.29
CA ALA A 112 1.12 -21.32 1.50
C ALA A 112 1.66 -21.76 2.88
N ARG A 113 2.61 -21.00 3.46
CA ARG A 113 3.19 -21.31 4.78
C ARG A 113 2.25 -21.00 5.93
N VAL A 114 1.43 -19.96 5.81
CA VAL A 114 0.58 -19.44 6.89
C VAL A 114 -0.90 -19.76 6.71
N GLY A 115 -1.30 -20.35 5.58
CA GLY A 115 -2.70 -20.69 5.31
C GLY A 115 -3.60 -19.45 5.11
N GLY A 116 -3.01 -18.31 4.80
CA GLY A 116 -3.72 -17.07 4.47
C GLY A 116 -3.94 -16.08 5.61
N THR A 117 -3.83 -16.45 6.89
CA THR A 117 -4.09 -15.52 8.02
C THR A 117 -2.99 -15.57 9.06
N VAL A 118 -2.55 -14.40 9.54
CA VAL A 118 -1.58 -14.23 10.63
C VAL A 118 -2.11 -13.25 11.68
N PRO A 119 -1.78 -13.39 12.97
CA PRO A 119 -2.13 -12.38 13.95
C PRO A 119 -1.24 -11.13 13.80
N SER A 120 -1.84 -9.95 13.87
CA SER A 120 -1.10 -8.68 14.00
C SER A 120 -0.39 -8.60 15.35
N PRO A 121 0.78 -7.94 15.45
CA PRO A 121 1.26 -7.47 16.75
C PRO A 121 0.25 -6.49 17.38
N PRO A 122 0.19 -6.39 18.71
CA PRO A 122 -0.66 -5.42 19.41
C PRO A 122 -0.13 -3.98 19.32
N SER A 123 1.09 -3.80 18.82
CA SER A 123 1.74 -2.50 18.63
C SER A 123 2.63 -2.57 17.39
N ILE A 124 2.44 -1.64 16.47
CA ILE A 124 3.33 -1.40 15.34
C ILE A 124 3.19 0.05 14.86
N ARG A 125 4.34 0.71 14.66
CA ARG A 125 4.44 2.07 14.14
C ARG A 125 5.21 2.06 12.83
N GLY A 126 4.76 2.84 11.85
CA GLY A 126 5.38 2.89 10.52
C GLY A 126 5.42 1.52 9.84
N GLY A 127 4.37 0.72 10.04
CA GLY A 127 4.28 -0.63 9.51
C GLY A 127 4.06 -0.65 8.00
N ARG A 128 4.73 -1.58 7.31
CA ARG A 128 4.50 -1.90 5.90
C ARG A 128 4.34 -3.39 5.74
N ILE A 129 3.31 -3.78 5.00
CA ILE A 129 3.09 -5.15 4.53
C ILE A 129 3.41 -5.17 3.04
N TYR A 130 4.63 -5.60 2.71
CA TYR A 130 5.03 -5.84 1.34
C TYR A 130 4.46 -7.16 0.85
N VAL A 131 3.89 -7.13 -0.36
CA VAL A 131 3.44 -8.30 -1.10
C VAL A 131 4.24 -8.37 -2.39
N SER A 132 4.74 -9.55 -2.73
CA SER A 132 5.46 -9.78 -3.98
C SER A 132 5.07 -11.10 -4.63
N LEU A 133 5.13 -11.14 -5.97
CA LEU A 133 4.59 -12.23 -6.78
C LEU A 133 5.72 -12.87 -7.60
N GLY A 134 5.89 -14.19 -7.44
CA GLY A 134 6.90 -15.00 -8.14
C GLY A 134 8.31 -14.93 -7.54
N SER A 135 8.65 -13.86 -6.82
CA SER A 135 9.91 -13.67 -6.11
C SER A 135 9.64 -12.94 -4.79
N PRO A 136 10.39 -13.21 -3.70
CA PRO A 136 10.42 -12.30 -2.55
C PRO A 136 11.06 -10.95 -2.92
N VAL A 137 10.89 -9.97 -2.04
CA VAL A 137 11.60 -8.67 -2.09
C VAL A 137 12.96 -8.81 -1.37
N PHE A 138 13.98 -8.15 -1.91
CA PHE A 138 15.34 -8.12 -1.40
C PHE A 138 15.58 -6.83 -0.61
N PHE A 139 15.60 -6.93 0.72
CA PHE A 139 15.84 -5.81 1.63
C PHE A 139 17.22 -5.94 2.29
N PRO A 140 18.19 -5.04 2.04
CA PRO A 140 19.39 -4.99 2.86
C PRO A 140 19.06 -4.48 4.28
N VAL A 141 19.81 -4.92 5.27
CA VAL A 141 19.78 -4.41 6.65
C VAL A 141 21.09 -3.69 6.93
N SER A 142 21.04 -2.53 7.59
CA SER A 142 22.24 -1.75 7.90
C SER A 142 23.15 -2.49 8.89
N PRO A 143 24.49 -2.33 8.83
CA PRO A 143 25.41 -3.06 9.71
C PRO A 143 25.24 -2.83 11.22
N ASP A 144 24.50 -1.79 11.62
CA ASP A 144 24.18 -1.44 13.00
C ASP A 144 22.77 -1.91 13.44
N ASP A 145 22.07 -2.64 12.57
CA ASP A 145 20.69 -3.11 12.75
C ASP A 145 19.67 -1.99 13.02
N GLN A 146 20.01 -0.73 12.74
CA GLN A 146 19.13 0.43 12.97
C GLN A 146 18.22 0.74 11.78
N GLY A 147 18.39 0.07 10.64
CA GLY A 147 17.61 0.33 9.45
C GLY A 147 17.67 -0.76 8.40
N TRP A 148 16.83 -0.60 7.39
CA TRP A 148 16.73 -1.47 6.23
C TRP A 148 16.53 -0.63 4.97
N GLY A 149 16.93 -1.14 3.81
CA GLY A 149 16.75 -0.47 2.52
C GLY A 149 15.53 -1.00 1.79
N GLY A 150 14.53 -0.16 1.55
CA GLY A 150 13.42 -0.50 0.65
C GLY A 150 13.82 -0.41 -0.84
N PRO A 151 12.96 -0.87 -1.77
CA PRO A 151 13.19 -0.69 -3.20
C PRO A 151 13.40 0.78 -3.57
N ASP A 152 14.51 1.10 -4.25
CA ASP A 152 14.77 2.41 -4.83
C ASP A 152 14.47 2.40 -6.34
N LEU A 153 13.30 2.94 -6.69
CA LEU A 153 12.82 2.97 -8.08
C LEU A 153 13.66 3.82 -9.02
N ARG A 154 14.58 4.64 -8.49
CA ARG A 154 15.48 5.49 -9.27
C ARG A 154 16.86 4.85 -9.47
N ASN A 155 17.18 3.81 -8.70
CA ASN A 155 18.42 3.07 -8.88
C ASN A 155 18.21 1.99 -9.97
N PRO A 156 18.81 2.12 -11.17
CA PRO A 156 18.67 1.12 -12.22
C PRO A 156 19.28 -0.25 -11.84
N HIS A 157 20.08 -0.30 -10.78
CA HIS A 157 20.68 -1.52 -10.24
C HIS A 157 19.98 -2.02 -8.97
N ASP A 158 18.80 -1.48 -8.62
CA ASP A 158 18.02 -2.01 -7.51
C ASP A 158 17.66 -3.49 -7.76
N PRO A 159 17.89 -4.39 -6.78
CA PRO A 159 17.65 -5.83 -6.95
C PRO A 159 16.17 -6.18 -7.15
N ASN A 160 15.26 -5.25 -6.86
CA ASN A 160 13.81 -5.40 -6.98
C ASN A 160 13.26 -4.75 -8.25
N SER A 161 14.12 -4.21 -9.12
CA SER A 161 13.70 -3.58 -10.38
C SER A 161 12.85 -4.50 -11.27
N ASP A 162 13.03 -5.82 -11.18
CA ASP A 162 12.32 -6.87 -11.91
C ASP A 162 11.32 -7.69 -11.04
N VAL A 163 10.97 -7.20 -9.85
CA VAL A 163 10.02 -7.86 -8.95
C VAL A 163 8.65 -7.19 -9.04
N TYR A 164 7.60 -8.00 -9.26
CA TYR A 164 6.23 -7.57 -9.06
C TYR A 164 5.97 -7.43 -7.56
N LEU A 165 5.93 -6.19 -7.08
CA LEU A 165 5.70 -5.88 -5.66
C LEU A 165 4.75 -4.71 -5.52
N ASP A 166 4.04 -4.69 -4.40
CA ASP A 166 3.29 -3.53 -3.89
C ASP A 166 3.22 -3.62 -2.36
N TRP A 167 2.69 -2.61 -1.66
CA TRP A 167 2.59 -2.64 -0.21
C TRP A 167 1.36 -1.93 0.37
N TYR A 168 1.02 -2.37 1.58
CA TYR A 168 0.03 -1.73 2.45
C TYR A 168 0.73 -1.08 3.64
N GLU A 169 0.39 0.16 3.96
CA GLU A 169 0.96 0.90 5.09
C GLU A 169 -0.02 0.90 6.26
N TYR A 170 0.48 0.80 7.50
CA TYR A 170 -0.37 0.90 8.68
C TYR A 170 0.36 1.29 9.96
N THR A 171 -0.40 1.73 10.95
CA THR A 171 0.04 1.96 12.33
C THR A 171 -1.10 1.64 13.27
N TYR A 172 -0.78 0.99 14.38
CA TYR A 172 -1.74 0.63 15.43
C TYR A 172 -1.00 0.39 16.75
N VAL A 173 -1.51 0.96 17.84
CA VAL A 173 -1.02 0.66 19.19
C VAL A 173 -2.23 0.47 20.09
N LYS A 174 -2.43 -0.75 20.58
CA LYS A 174 -3.61 -1.11 21.37
C LYS A 174 -3.82 -0.16 22.54
N GLY A 175 -4.98 0.50 22.57
CA GLY A 175 -5.36 1.44 23.64
C GLY A 175 -4.67 2.81 23.59
N GLU A 176 -3.79 3.07 22.62
CA GLU A 176 -3.05 4.33 22.51
C GLU A 176 -3.26 5.00 21.15
N VAL A 177 -3.04 4.26 20.06
CA VAL A 177 -3.11 4.76 18.68
C VAL A 177 -4.13 3.93 17.91
N ALA A 178 -5.22 4.58 17.49
CA ALA A 178 -6.20 3.95 16.62
C ALA A 178 -5.55 3.44 15.32
N PHE A 179 -6.09 2.35 14.77
CA PHE A 179 -5.58 1.82 13.51
C PHE A 179 -5.74 2.88 12.41
N GLY A 180 -4.65 3.17 11.71
CA GLY A 180 -4.65 3.89 10.44
C GLY A 180 -3.91 3.05 9.40
N GLY A 181 -4.47 2.88 8.20
CA GLY A 181 -3.77 2.19 7.13
C GLY A 181 -4.36 2.39 5.73
N ASN A 182 -3.55 2.11 4.71
CA ASN A 182 -3.86 2.42 3.31
C ASN A 182 -3.13 1.51 2.33
N THR A 183 -3.77 1.21 1.19
CA THR A 183 -3.04 0.89 -0.04
C THR A 183 -2.41 2.19 -0.57
N THR A 184 -1.34 2.14 -1.34
CA THR A 184 -0.69 3.39 -1.80
C THR A 184 -0.24 3.33 -3.25
N GLN A 185 -0.37 4.45 -3.95
CA GLN A 185 0.18 4.68 -5.28
C GLN A 185 1.17 5.85 -5.24
N VAL A 186 1.59 6.28 -4.05
CA VAL A 186 2.42 7.48 -3.87
C VAL A 186 3.78 7.31 -4.55
N ASP A 187 4.34 6.10 -4.56
CA ASP A 187 5.62 5.79 -5.21
C ASP A 187 5.46 4.98 -6.50
N GLN A 188 4.53 4.02 -6.52
CA GLN A 188 4.24 3.19 -7.69
C GLN A 188 2.89 2.47 -7.58
N PHE A 189 2.44 1.93 -8.70
CA PHE A 189 1.47 0.82 -8.76
C PHE A 189 2.17 -0.42 -9.31
N GLY A 190 2.17 -1.52 -8.55
CA GLY A 190 2.70 -2.81 -8.99
C GLY A 190 1.59 -3.71 -9.53
N PHE A 191 0.60 -3.98 -8.69
CA PHE A 191 -0.59 -4.76 -9.02
C PHE A 191 -1.78 -4.36 -8.13
N PRO A 192 -3.03 -4.68 -8.52
CA PRO A 192 -4.22 -4.30 -7.76
C PRO A 192 -4.21 -4.91 -6.35
N MET A 193 -4.39 -4.06 -5.34
CA MET A 193 -4.62 -4.49 -3.96
C MET A 193 -5.90 -3.87 -3.41
N THR A 194 -6.62 -4.63 -2.60
CA THR A 194 -7.75 -4.13 -1.79
C THR A 194 -7.46 -4.30 -0.31
N SER A 195 -8.03 -3.43 0.52
CA SER A 195 -7.99 -3.53 1.98
C SER A 195 -9.40 -3.37 2.54
N ARG A 196 -9.94 -4.43 3.13
CA ARG A 196 -11.17 -4.38 3.92
C ARG A 196 -10.79 -4.29 5.39
N LEU A 197 -11.24 -3.23 6.06
CA LEU A 197 -11.01 -3.01 7.49
C LEU A 197 -12.34 -3.07 8.23
N ARG A 198 -12.38 -3.83 9.32
CA ARG A 198 -13.56 -3.93 10.20
C ARG A 198 -13.19 -3.73 11.64
N GLN A 199 -14.07 -3.05 12.38
CA GLN A 199 -13.97 -2.92 13.83
C GLN A 199 -15.37 -2.87 14.42
N THR A 200 -15.77 -3.94 15.10
CA THR A 200 -17.12 -4.06 15.68
C THR A 200 -17.41 -2.96 16.71
N SER A 201 -16.41 -2.53 17.50
CA SER A 201 -16.60 -1.52 18.56
C SER A 201 -17.01 -0.13 18.04
N SER A 202 -16.63 0.22 16.80
CA SER A 202 -17.02 1.47 16.14
C SER A 202 -18.06 1.29 15.03
N GLY A 203 -18.41 0.04 14.69
CA GLY A 203 -19.25 -0.28 13.54
C GLY A 203 -18.56 -0.05 12.18
N HIS A 204 -17.24 0.17 12.17
CA HIS A 204 -16.50 0.38 10.92
C HIS A 204 -16.44 -0.91 10.09
N ASP A 205 -16.82 -0.83 8.81
CA ASP A 205 -16.64 -1.89 7.80
C ASP A 205 -16.51 -1.21 6.43
N THR A 206 -15.28 -1.04 5.96
CA THR A 206 -15.01 -0.35 4.70
C THR A 206 -14.02 -1.16 3.87
N THR A 207 -14.16 -1.07 2.54
CA THR A 207 -13.15 -1.57 1.60
C THR A 207 -12.60 -0.41 0.78
N ARG A 208 -11.27 -0.38 0.61
CA ARG A 208 -10.52 0.57 -0.23
C ARG A 208 -9.56 -0.18 -1.15
N GLY A 209 -9.02 0.51 -2.16
CA GLY A 209 -8.05 -0.04 -3.12
C GLY A 209 -8.60 -0.21 -4.52
N ILE A 210 -8.02 -1.11 -5.31
CA ILE A 210 -8.33 -1.31 -6.74
C ILE A 210 -8.73 -2.77 -6.96
N SER A 211 -9.89 -3.00 -7.59
CA SER A 211 -10.44 -4.34 -7.85
C SER A 211 -10.42 -4.77 -9.33
N ARG A 212 -9.96 -3.87 -10.22
CA ARG A 212 -9.68 -4.20 -11.63
C ARG A 212 -8.52 -5.19 -11.73
N THR A 213 -8.43 -5.91 -12.84
CA THR A 213 -7.24 -6.70 -13.15
C THR A 213 -6.04 -5.79 -13.45
N ARG A 214 -4.82 -6.27 -13.25
CA ARG A 214 -3.60 -5.52 -13.58
C ARG A 214 -3.56 -5.19 -15.06
N ALA A 215 -3.95 -6.12 -15.93
CA ALA A 215 -4.01 -5.90 -17.37
C ALA A 215 -4.94 -4.72 -17.73
N GLU A 216 -6.13 -4.65 -17.14
CA GLU A 216 -7.06 -3.52 -17.32
C GLU A 216 -6.45 -2.21 -16.83
N VAL A 217 -5.80 -2.20 -15.65
CA VAL A 217 -5.18 -0.99 -15.11
C VAL A 217 -4.05 -0.50 -16.03
N MET A 218 -3.13 -1.39 -16.41
CA MET A 218 -1.99 -1.04 -17.27
C MET A 218 -2.44 -0.57 -18.66
N GLN A 219 -3.48 -1.18 -19.23
CA GLN A 219 -4.01 -0.77 -20.54
C GLN A 219 -4.72 0.59 -20.46
N GLN A 220 -5.56 0.80 -19.44
CA GLN A 220 -6.31 2.04 -19.29
C GLN A 220 -5.39 3.21 -18.96
N TYR A 221 -4.37 3.03 -18.13
CA TYR A 221 -3.35 4.05 -17.87
C TYR A 221 -2.71 4.56 -19.16
N ALA A 222 -2.18 3.63 -19.98
CA ALA A 222 -1.54 3.97 -21.25
C ALA A 222 -2.46 4.72 -22.23
N ALA A 223 -3.77 4.45 -22.15
CA ALA A 223 -4.78 5.11 -22.98
C ALA A 223 -5.24 6.47 -22.43
N SER A 224 -5.24 6.67 -21.11
CA SER A 224 -5.86 7.83 -20.48
C SER A 224 -4.91 9.00 -20.21
N VAL A 225 -3.63 8.73 -19.91
CA VAL A 225 -2.71 9.78 -19.45
C VAL A 225 -2.06 10.54 -20.61
N GLY A 226 -1.73 11.82 -20.37
CA GLY A 226 -0.98 12.64 -21.30
C GLY A 226 0.42 12.09 -21.61
N SER A 227 1.03 12.56 -22.70
CA SER A 227 2.32 12.07 -23.21
C SER A 227 3.45 12.13 -22.18
N ALA A 228 3.45 13.13 -21.30
CA ALA A 228 4.44 13.30 -20.23
C ALA A 228 4.44 12.14 -19.22
N PHE A 229 3.30 11.48 -19.00
CA PHE A 229 3.12 10.43 -17.99
C PHE A 229 3.26 9.01 -18.58
N LYS A 230 3.09 8.83 -19.89
CA LYS A 230 3.20 7.51 -20.54
C LYS A 230 4.52 6.76 -20.24
N PRO A 231 5.70 7.41 -20.20
CA PRO A 231 6.96 6.73 -19.89
C PRO A 231 7.08 6.20 -18.45
N LEU A 232 6.15 6.58 -17.56
CA LEU A 232 6.15 6.09 -16.17
C LEU A 232 5.78 4.62 -16.05
N GLN A 233 5.12 4.06 -17.07
CA GLN A 233 4.74 2.66 -17.11
C GLN A 233 5.86 1.80 -17.71
N ASN A 234 6.21 0.72 -17.01
CA ASN A 234 7.07 -0.36 -17.51
C ASN A 234 6.41 -1.74 -17.29
N ALA A 235 7.14 -2.81 -17.55
CA ALA A 235 6.60 -4.18 -17.44
C ALA A 235 6.15 -4.54 -16.01
N TYR A 236 6.85 -4.03 -14.98
CA TYR A 236 6.67 -4.40 -13.58
C TYR A 236 5.73 -3.47 -12.83
N ARG A 237 5.70 -2.19 -13.19
CA ARG A 237 5.00 -1.15 -12.44
C ARG A 237 4.67 0.08 -13.27
N ILE A 238 3.82 0.93 -12.71
CA ILE A 238 3.69 2.34 -13.10
C ILE A 238 4.33 3.17 -11.98
N VAL A 239 5.40 3.91 -12.28
CA VAL A 239 6.14 4.73 -11.30
C VAL A 239 5.42 6.07 -11.09
N ALA A 240 5.29 6.53 -9.86
CA ALA A 240 4.70 7.83 -9.58
C ALA A 240 5.64 8.98 -10.02
N PRO A 241 5.11 10.16 -10.39
CA PRO A 241 5.93 11.32 -10.73
C PRO A 241 6.98 11.69 -9.67
N ARG A 242 6.65 11.60 -8.38
CA ARG A 242 7.63 11.87 -7.29
C ARG A 242 8.80 10.92 -7.22
N SER A 243 8.65 9.72 -7.80
CA SER A 243 9.64 8.64 -7.72
C SER A 243 10.29 8.37 -9.08
N SER A 244 10.03 9.23 -10.07
CA SER A 244 10.63 9.19 -11.39
C SER A 244 11.54 10.39 -11.62
N GLU A 245 12.78 10.14 -12.05
CA GLU A 245 13.71 11.21 -12.46
C GLU A 245 13.12 12.14 -13.53
N LEU A 246 12.13 11.66 -14.30
CA LEU A 246 11.47 12.43 -15.34
C LEU A 246 10.84 13.74 -14.84
N PHE A 247 10.23 13.73 -13.65
CA PHE A 247 9.50 14.87 -13.08
C PHE A 247 10.27 15.60 -11.97
N LEU A 248 11.42 15.07 -11.57
CA LEU A 248 12.29 15.68 -10.57
C LEU A 248 13.27 16.67 -11.22
N ALA A 249 14.04 17.38 -10.40
CA ALA A 249 15.03 18.34 -10.87
C ALA A 249 15.99 17.71 -11.89
N GLY A 250 16.21 18.38 -13.03
CA GLY A 250 17.01 17.87 -14.15
C GLY A 250 16.23 16.98 -15.14
N GLY A 251 15.05 16.48 -14.76
CA GLY A 251 14.20 15.67 -15.61
C GLY A 251 13.56 16.44 -16.78
N ALA A 252 13.18 15.72 -17.83
CA ALA A 252 12.55 16.31 -19.02
C ALA A 252 11.17 16.91 -18.76
N GLN A 253 10.46 16.47 -17.70
CA GLN A 253 9.16 16.98 -17.26
C GLN A 253 9.26 17.82 -15.97
N GLN A 254 10.46 18.24 -15.57
CA GLN A 254 10.67 19.02 -14.34
C GLN A 254 9.90 20.37 -14.33
N ASN A 255 9.38 20.84 -15.46
CA ASN A 255 8.64 22.10 -15.58
C ASN A 255 7.13 21.89 -15.83
N HIS A 256 6.62 20.66 -15.71
CA HIS A 256 5.24 20.30 -16.09
C HIS A 256 4.16 21.19 -15.46
N LEU A 257 4.32 21.57 -14.19
CA LEU A 257 3.35 22.41 -13.47
C LEU A 257 3.76 23.87 -13.32
N THR A 258 4.93 24.27 -13.85
CA THR A 258 5.50 25.62 -13.64
C THR A 258 4.52 26.73 -14.06
N ALA A 259 3.89 26.61 -15.24
CA ALA A 259 2.93 27.61 -15.71
C ALA A 259 1.67 27.74 -14.81
N ALA A 260 1.20 26.64 -14.21
CA ALA A 260 0.07 26.66 -13.30
C ALA A 260 0.44 27.31 -11.95
N ILE A 261 1.64 26.99 -11.44
CA ILE A 261 2.20 27.59 -10.23
C ILE A 261 2.40 29.09 -10.42
N ASP A 262 3.01 29.50 -11.52
CA ASP A 262 3.24 30.91 -11.87
C ASP A 262 1.92 31.69 -11.90
N ARG A 263 0.88 31.10 -12.52
CA ARG A 263 -0.45 31.71 -12.60
C ARG A 263 -1.09 31.88 -11.23
N ALA A 264 -1.06 30.85 -10.39
CA ALA A 264 -1.63 30.92 -9.04
C ALA A 264 -0.88 31.96 -8.18
N TRP A 265 0.46 31.95 -8.20
CA TRP A 265 1.25 32.93 -7.45
C TRP A 265 1.00 34.35 -7.93
N ALA A 266 0.94 34.58 -9.24
CA ALA A 266 0.62 35.90 -9.80
C ALA A 266 -0.79 36.36 -9.41
N PHE A 267 -1.78 35.46 -9.47
CA PHE A 267 -3.16 35.77 -9.10
C PHE A 267 -3.28 36.24 -7.64
N TYR A 268 -2.63 35.53 -6.71
CA TYR A 268 -2.63 35.88 -5.29
C TYR A 268 -1.78 37.09 -4.92
N THR A 269 -1.13 37.77 -5.89
CA THR A 269 -0.51 39.09 -5.65
C THR A 269 -1.55 40.21 -5.61
N THR A 270 -2.58 40.11 -6.46
CA THR A 270 -3.62 41.13 -6.61
C THR A 270 -4.93 40.75 -5.92
N HIS A 271 -5.19 39.45 -5.77
CA HIS A 271 -6.36 38.91 -5.08
C HIS A 271 -5.95 38.34 -3.71
N PRO A 272 -6.62 38.68 -2.60
CA PRO A 272 -6.34 38.05 -1.32
C PRO A 272 -6.52 36.53 -1.41
N PHE A 273 -5.51 35.78 -0.95
CA PHE A 273 -5.65 34.35 -0.72
C PHE A 273 -6.53 34.15 0.52
N VAL A 274 -7.61 33.37 0.38
CA VAL A 274 -8.46 32.96 1.49
C VAL A 274 -8.86 31.50 1.31
N LEU A 275 -8.58 30.67 2.32
CA LEU A 275 -8.97 29.27 2.40
C LEU A 275 -9.59 28.99 3.77
N THR A 276 -10.83 28.52 3.80
CA THR A 276 -11.53 28.17 5.04
C THR A 276 -11.91 26.69 5.05
N ARG A 277 -11.53 25.96 6.10
CA ARG A 277 -11.90 24.55 6.30
C ARG A 277 -11.86 24.20 7.79
N HIS A 278 -12.82 23.37 8.24
CA HIS A 278 -12.87 22.83 9.60
C HIS A 278 -12.76 23.88 10.71
N GLY A 279 -13.34 25.07 10.49
CA GLY A 279 -13.27 26.19 11.43
C GLY A 279 -11.93 26.95 11.44
N GLU A 280 -11.01 26.61 10.54
CA GLU A 280 -9.75 27.32 10.33
C GLU A 280 -9.81 28.15 9.06
N THR A 281 -9.32 29.38 9.11
CA THR A 281 -9.20 30.29 7.96
C THR A 281 -7.77 30.76 7.80
N PHE A 282 -7.21 30.49 6.63
CA PHE A 282 -5.92 30.99 6.17
C PHE A 282 -6.17 32.19 5.26
N SER A 283 -5.57 33.33 5.58
CA SER A 283 -5.74 34.57 4.81
C SER A 283 -4.40 35.22 4.54
N GLY A 284 -4.11 35.59 3.30
CA GLY A 284 -2.80 36.12 2.94
C GLY A 284 -2.72 36.79 1.57
N ARG A 285 -1.51 37.17 1.19
CA ARG A 285 -1.19 37.74 -0.12
C ARG A 285 0.22 37.38 -0.53
N VAL A 286 0.43 37.18 -1.82
CA VAL A 286 1.76 36.95 -2.40
C VAL A 286 2.46 38.29 -2.60
N SER A 287 3.71 38.38 -2.15
CA SER A 287 4.65 39.45 -2.49
C SER A 287 5.95 38.82 -2.97
N GLY A 288 6.40 39.18 -4.18
CA GLY A 288 7.52 38.53 -4.84
C GLY A 288 7.27 37.01 -4.97
N SER A 289 8.14 36.20 -4.36
CA SER A 289 8.05 34.74 -4.36
C SER A 289 7.40 34.15 -3.11
N THR A 290 6.84 34.96 -2.21
CA THR A 290 6.40 34.51 -0.89
C THR A 290 4.94 34.87 -0.65
N LEU A 291 4.12 33.87 -0.32
CA LEU A 291 2.81 34.08 0.29
C LEU A 291 3.02 34.34 1.79
N THR A 292 2.67 35.52 2.27
CA THR A 292 2.59 35.81 3.71
C THR A 292 1.13 35.72 4.14
N PHE A 293 0.86 34.95 5.18
CA PHE A 293 -0.51 34.64 5.60
C PHE A 293 -0.67 34.60 7.13
N SER A 294 -1.92 34.64 7.58
CA SER A 294 -2.34 34.37 8.96
C SER A 294 -3.25 33.15 9.01
N LYS A 295 -3.31 32.48 10.17
CA LYS A 295 -4.26 31.40 10.49
C LYS A 295 -5.14 31.88 11.64
N ASN A 296 -6.45 32.05 11.39
CA ASN A 296 -7.41 32.59 12.36
C ASN A 296 -6.94 33.91 13.01
N GLY A 297 -6.26 34.76 12.24
CA GLY A 297 -5.71 36.04 12.71
C GLY A 297 -4.32 35.97 13.35
N ALA A 298 -3.79 34.78 13.68
CA ALA A 298 -2.42 34.61 14.16
C ALA A 298 -1.41 34.58 13.00
N GLY A 299 -0.24 35.20 13.16
CA GLY A 299 0.81 35.28 12.14
C GLY A 299 1.77 36.46 12.36
N PRO A 300 2.65 36.78 11.39
CA PRO A 300 2.69 36.23 10.03
C PRO A 300 3.35 34.84 9.94
N PHE A 301 2.85 34.02 9.02
CA PHE A 301 3.47 32.80 8.52
C PHE A 301 3.83 32.97 7.04
N THR A 302 4.67 32.08 6.51
CA THR A 302 5.14 32.19 5.12
C THR A 302 5.10 30.88 4.35
N LEU A 303 4.80 30.96 3.05
CA LEU A 303 4.94 29.87 2.11
C LEU A 303 5.67 30.38 0.86
N ARG A 304 6.84 29.80 0.58
CA ARG A 304 7.60 30.11 -0.63
C ARG A 304 6.92 29.51 -1.86
N LYS A 305 7.12 30.15 -3.02
CA LYS A 305 6.68 29.62 -4.31
C LYS A 305 7.29 28.23 -4.54
N PRO A 306 6.46 27.18 -4.75
CA PRO A 306 6.98 25.86 -5.03
C PRO A 306 7.50 25.77 -6.47
N THR A 307 8.35 24.79 -6.72
CA THR A 307 8.68 24.33 -8.07
C THR A 307 7.74 23.20 -8.50
N SER A 308 7.74 22.83 -9.78
CA SER A 308 6.96 21.66 -10.23
C SER A 308 7.43 20.35 -9.57
N PRO A 309 8.73 20.10 -9.33
CA PRO A 309 9.18 18.97 -8.50
C PRO A 309 8.68 19.02 -7.06
N ASP A 310 8.66 20.20 -6.43
CA ASP A 310 8.10 20.37 -5.08
C ASP A 310 6.62 19.94 -5.05
N VAL A 311 5.83 20.30 -6.07
CA VAL A 311 4.43 19.88 -6.16
C VAL A 311 4.30 18.37 -6.40
N MET A 312 5.04 17.81 -7.35
CA MET A 312 4.93 16.37 -7.65
C MET A 312 5.29 15.51 -6.44
N ALA A 313 6.26 15.94 -5.63
CA ALA A 313 6.73 15.25 -4.44
C ALA A 313 6.11 15.74 -3.11
N CYS A 314 5.27 16.77 -3.15
CA CYS A 314 4.85 17.54 -1.96
C CYS A 314 6.00 17.85 -0.99
N ALA A 315 7.10 18.33 -1.55
CA ALA A 315 8.36 18.53 -0.85
C ALA A 315 8.80 20.00 -0.91
N GLY A 316 10.05 20.24 -0.50
CA GLY A 316 10.68 21.55 -0.61
C GLY A 316 9.84 22.66 0.01
N ALA A 317 9.45 23.65 -0.79
CA ALA A 317 8.67 24.80 -0.31
C ALA A 317 7.35 24.41 0.37
N LEU A 318 6.72 23.30 -0.03
CA LEU A 318 5.44 22.82 0.50
C LEU A 318 5.55 22.01 1.80
N ALA A 319 6.76 21.59 2.18
CA ALA A 319 7.03 20.81 3.38
C ALA A 319 8.02 21.48 4.34
N SER A 320 8.29 22.77 4.12
CA SER A 320 9.21 23.59 4.93
C SER A 320 8.47 24.38 6.01
N GLY A 321 9.22 24.80 7.04
CA GLY A 321 8.69 25.70 8.08
C GLY A 321 8.09 24.96 9.28
N ASN A 322 7.29 25.68 10.05
CA ASN A 322 6.57 25.14 11.20
C ASN A 322 5.29 24.39 10.78
N ASP A 323 4.57 23.82 11.74
CA ASP A 323 3.40 22.97 11.46
C ASP A 323 2.28 23.71 10.73
N THR A 324 2.06 25.01 11.02
CA THR A 324 1.06 25.83 10.31
C THR A 324 1.46 26.07 8.85
N GLU A 325 2.75 26.27 8.58
CA GLU A 325 3.28 26.46 7.22
C GLU A 325 3.21 25.17 6.42
N LYS A 326 3.56 24.03 7.03
CA LYS A 326 3.41 22.70 6.42
C LYS A 326 1.95 22.34 6.18
N GLN A 327 1.04 22.72 7.08
CA GLN A 327 -0.39 22.50 6.89
C GLN A 327 -0.89 23.21 5.62
N LEU A 328 -0.56 24.49 5.44
CA LEU A 328 -0.95 25.20 4.22
C LEU A 328 -0.20 24.67 2.98
N GLY A 329 1.05 24.24 3.14
CA GLY A 329 1.81 23.59 2.08
C GLY A 329 1.18 22.29 1.59
N ALA A 330 0.62 21.46 2.48
CA ALA A 330 -0.14 20.27 2.12
C ALA A 330 -1.40 20.60 1.30
N GLU A 331 -2.15 21.63 1.71
CA GLU A 331 -3.35 22.09 0.99
C GLU A 331 -2.99 22.57 -0.44
N PHE A 332 -1.92 23.37 -0.58
CA PHE A 332 -1.43 23.76 -1.91
C PHE A 332 -0.92 22.57 -2.72
N CYS A 333 -0.25 21.60 -2.11
CA CYS A 333 0.22 20.43 -2.84
C CYS A 333 -0.95 19.67 -3.48
N ALA A 334 -2.00 19.42 -2.69
CA ALA A 334 -3.21 18.77 -3.17
C ALA A 334 -3.89 19.59 -4.27
N ALA A 335 -4.05 20.89 -4.06
CA ALA A 335 -4.70 21.77 -5.02
C ALA A 335 -3.97 21.83 -6.38
N PHE A 336 -2.63 21.86 -6.39
CA PHE A 336 -1.88 21.84 -7.65
C PHE A 336 -1.91 20.49 -8.34
N ASN A 337 -1.73 19.38 -7.61
CA ASN A 337 -1.84 18.04 -8.19
C ASN A 337 -3.21 17.83 -8.84
N ARG A 338 -4.27 18.35 -8.22
CA ARG A 338 -5.67 18.29 -8.70
C ARG A 338 -6.01 19.34 -9.76
N GLY A 339 -5.14 20.31 -10.03
CA GLY A 339 -5.35 21.35 -11.03
C GLY A 339 -6.34 22.46 -10.63
N VAL A 340 -6.56 22.66 -9.32
CA VAL A 340 -7.54 23.63 -8.77
C VAL A 340 -6.92 24.76 -7.96
N ALA A 341 -5.59 24.82 -7.86
CA ALA A 341 -4.85 25.79 -7.03
C ALA A 341 -5.13 27.28 -7.28
N LEU A 342 -5.75 27.64 -8.41
CA LEU A 342 -6.09 29.04 -8.72
C LEU A 342 -7.37 29.52 -7.99
N ASP A 343 -8.31 28.62 -7.76
CA ASP A 343 -9.63 28.92 -7.19
C ASP A 343 -9.85 28.11 -5.91
N THR A 344 -9.74 28.77 -4.75
CA THR A 344 -9.92 28.11 -3.45
C THR A 344 -11.34 27.56 -3.25
N GLY A 345 -12.34 28.07 -3.99
CA GLY A 345 -13.70 27.54 -3.99
C GLY A 345 -13.78 26.12 -4.54
N ALA A 346 -12.81 25.70 -5.35
CA ALA A 346 -12.75 24.37 -5.94
C ALA A 346 -11.87 23.37 -5.16
N TRP A 347 -11.11 23.81 -4.14
CA TRP A 347 -10.11 22.97 -3.43
C TRP A 347 -10.71 21.79 -2.68
N TYR A 348 -12.01 21.84 -2.39
CA TYR A 348 -12.76 20.78 -1.70
C TYR A 348 -13.94 20.24 -2.52
N THR A 349 -13.92 20.42 -3.85
CA THR A 349 -14.97 19.95 -4.76
C THR A 349 -14.41 18.85 -5.66
N PRO A 350 -14.56 17.55 -5.29
CA PRO A 350 -13.96 16.45 -6.05
C PRO A 350 -14.32 16.41 -7.54
N ALA A 351 -15.54 16.84 -7.89
CA ALA A 351 -15.98 16.92 -9.29
C ALA A 351 -15.21 17.95 -10.14
N ALA A 352 -14.51 18.90 -9.52
CA ALA A 352 -13.66 19.88 -10.21
C ALA A 352 -12.22 19.39 -10.44
N TYR A 353 -11.81 18.33 -9.75
CA TYR A 353 -10.43 17.85 -9.82
C TYR A 353 -10.12 17.25 -11.18
N TYR A 354 -8.89 17.44 -11.62
CA TYR A 354 -8.34 16.84 -12.83
C TYR A 354 -9.08 17.23 -14.13
N GLY A 355 -9.89 18.29 -14.14
CA GLY A 355 -10.55 18.79 -15.35
C GLY A 355 -9.68 19.68 -16.25
N GLY A 356 -8.60 20.26 -15.71
CA GLY A 356 -7.72 21.20 -16.42
C GLY A 356 -6.57 20.57 -17.21
N ALA A 357 -5.82 21.39 -17.95
CA ALA A 357 -4.66 20.96 -18.74
C ALA A 357 -3.41 20.69 -17.88
N ALA A 358 -3.17 21.48 -16.83
CA ALA A 358 -2.02 21.33 -15.93
C ALA A 358 -2.46 20.63 -14.64
N LYS A 359 -2.14 19.34 -14.54
CA LYS A 359 -2.54 18.45 -13.44
C LYS A 359 -1.62 17.22 -13.37
N ASN A 360 -1.76 16.45 -12.30
CA ASN A 360 -1.14 15.14 -12.15
C ASN A 360 -2.06 14.06 -12.76
N ASP A 361 -1.85 13.73 -14.04
CA ASP A 361 -2.65 12.71 -14.75
C ASP A 361 -2.47 11.32 -14.12
N TYR A 362 -1.30 11.03 -13.52
CA TYR A 362 -1.05 9.77 -12.80
C TYR A 362 -2.03 9.61 -11.63
N ALA A 363 -2.11 10.62 -10.75
CA ALA A 363 -3.03 10.57 -9.61
C ALA A 363 -4.49 10.57 -10.07
N GLY A 364 -4.82 11.45 -11.03
CA GLY A 364 -6.17 11.52 -11.62
C GLY A 364 -6.63 10.17 -12.16
N TYR A 365 -5.75 9.45 -12.86
CA TYR A 365 -6.04 8.09 -13.33
C TYR A 365 -6.34 7.12 -12.19
N PHE A 366 -5.52 7.07 -11.13
CA PHE A 366 -5.75 6.11 -10.04
C PHE A 366 -7.05 6.35 -9.28
N HIS A 367 -7.54 7.60 -9.20
CA HIS A 367 -8.89 7.86 -8.69
C HIS A 367 -9.98 7.26 -9.59
N THR A 368 -9.77 7.12 -10.91
CA THR A 368 -10.78 6.51 -11.80
C THR A 368 -10.95 5.00 -11.59
N VAL A 369 -9.90 4.31 -11.12
CA VAL A 369 -9.91 2.86 -10.88
C VAL A 369 -9.97 2.47 -9.41
N GLY A 370 -9.74 3.43 -8.50
CA GLY A 370 -9.89 3.27 -7.06
C GLY A 370 -11.36 3.14 -6.66
N LEU A 371 -11.65 2.20 -5.75
CA LEU A 371 -12.99 2.01 -5.21
C LEU A 371 -13.50 3.33 -4.59
N ASN A 372 -14.72 3.72 -4.98
CA ASN A 372 -15.37 4.97 -4.56
C ASN A 372 -14.55 6.24 -4.88
N GLY A 373 -13.69 6.20 -5.91
CA GLY A 373 -12.85 7.34 -6.28
C GLY A 373 -11.71 7.61 -5.29
N ARG A 374 -11.38 6.65 -4.42
CA ARG A 374 -10.36 6.79 -3.38
C ARG A 374 -9.05 6.12 -3.79
N ALA A 375 -7.99 6.90 -3.88
CA ALA A 375 -6.63 6.45 -4.24
C ALA A 375 -5.60 7.34 -3.58
N TYR A 376 -4.45 6.80 -3.18
CA TYR A 376 -3.37 7.60 -2.59
C TYR A 376 -2.32 7.86 -3.67
N GLY A 377 -2.61 8.79 -4.59
CA GLY A 377 -1.83 8.98 -5.83
C GLY A 377 -0.61 9.90 -5.70
N PHE A 378 -0.56 10.72 -4.65
CA PHE A 378 0.54 11.62 -4.33
C PHE A 378 0.53 11.89 -2.81
N PRO A 379 1.60 12.41 -2.19
CA PRO A 379 1.56 12.73 -0.76
C PRO A 379 0.46 13.78 -0.50
N TYR A 380 -0.24 13.75 0.63
CA TYR A 380 -1.36 14.65 0.90
C TYR A 380 -2.64 14.45 0.06
N ASP A 381 -2.81 13.31 -0.62
CA ASP A 381 -4.09 12.99 -1.26
C ASP A 381 -5.23 12.75 -0.24
N ASP A 382 -4.90 12.57 1.03
CA ASP A 382 -5.83 12.55 2.16
C ASP A 382 -6.48 13.91 2.43
N VAL A 383 -5.93 15.01 1.90
CA VAL A 383 -6.61 16.31 1.88
C VAL A 383 -7.97 16.14 1.20
N ASN A 384 -9.03 16.56 1.88
CA ASN A 384 -10.42 16.34 1.49
C ASN A 384 -10.87 14.87 1.46
N ASP A 385 -10.26 13.97 2.24
CA ASP A 385 -10.63 12.54 2.31
C ASP A 385 -10.57 11.85 0.94
N GLN A 386 -9.58 12.13 0.08
CA GLN A 386 -9.54 11.51 -1.27
C GLN A 386 -8.61 10.31 -1.36
N SER A 387 -7.76 10.09 -0.36
CA SER A 387 -6.90 8.92 -0.33
C SER A 387 -7.64 7.63 0.01
N SER A 388 -6.96 6.50 -0.15
CA SER A 388 -7.41 5.17 0.26
C SER A 388 -7.29 4.93 1.78
N VAL A 389 -6.87 5.92 2.57
CA VAL A 389 -6.64 5.76 4.01
C VAL A 389 -7.93 5.40 4.75
N GLN A 390 -7.80 4.51 5.71
CA GLN A 390 -8.84 4.11 6.64
C GLN A 390 -8.30 4.34 8.05
N ILE A 391 -8.96 5.22 8.81
CA ILE A 391 -8.61 5.55 10.20
C ILE A 391 -9.81 5.18 11.08
N LEU A 392 -9.58 4.34 12.08
CA LEU A 392 -10.60 3.96 13.05
C LEU A 392 -10.82 5.05 14.10
N GLY A 393 -12.04 5.13 14.62
CA GLY A 393 -12.42 6.15 15.60
C GLY A 393 -11.98 5.87 17.04
N ASN A 394 -11.41 4.68 17.32
CA ASN A 394 -10.90 4.32 18.65
C ASN A 394 -9.75 3.31 18.54
N ALA A 395 -9.01 3.13 19.65
CA ALA A 395 -7.81 2.30 19.73
C ALA A 395 -8.06 0.82 20.12
N GLU A 396 -9.30 0.34 20.03
CA GLU A 396 -9.59 -1.09 20.13
C GLU A 396 -9.02 -1.83 18.90
N PRO A 397 -8.68 -3.13 19.03
CA PRO A 397 -8.22 -3.90 17.88
C PRO A 397 -9.28 -3.89 16.76
N PRO A 398 -8.88 -3.77 15.49
CA PRO A 398 -9.70 -4.22 14.38
C PRO A 398 -10.24 -5.64 14.66
N THR A 399 -11.44 -5.94 14.18
CA THR A 399 -11.92 -7.32 14.17
C THR A 399 -11.47 -8.07 12.91
N GLU A 400 -11.12 -7.35 11.84
CA GLU A 400 -10.62 -7.92 10.60
C GLU A 400 -9.80 -6.88 9.81
N LEU A 401 -8.63 -7.28 9.31
CA LEU A 401 -7.98 -6.66 8.16
C LEU A 401 -7.83 -7.72 7.07
N THR A 402 -8.51 -7.56 5.94
CA THR A 402 -8.38 -8.44 4.78
C THR A 402 -7.71 -7.70 3.62
N LEU A 403 -6.56 -8.19 3.18
CA LEU A 403 -5.82 -7.70 2.02
C LEU A 403 -6.06 -8.63 0.82
N GLY A 404 -6.77 -8.14 -0.19
CA GLY A 404 -6.94 -8.86 -1.46
C GLY A 404 -5.80 -8.56 -2.42
N ILE A 405 -5.17 -9.59 -2.96
CA ILE A 405 -3.98 -9.54 -3.82
C ILE A 405 -4.40 -9.91 -5.25
N GLY A 406 -4.57 -8.92 -6.11
CA GLY A 406 -5.09 -9.09 -7.47
C GLY A 406 -4.03 -9.25 -8.55
N TRP A 407 -4.50 -9.60 -9.76
CA TRP A 407 -3.70 -9.67 -10.99
C TRP A 407 -4.53 -9.34 -12.22
#